data_AF-A0A517DSC4-F1
#
_entry.id   AF-A0A517DSC4-F1
#
_cell.length_a   1.000
_cell.length_b   1.000
_cell.length_c   1.000
_cell.angle_alpha   90.00
_cell.angle_beta   90.00
_cell.angle_gamma   90.00
#
_symmetry.space_group_name_H-M   'P 1'
#
loop_
_entity.id
_entity.type
_entity.pdbx_description
1 polymer ?
#
loop_
_entity_poly.entity_id
_entity_poly.type
_entity_poly.pdbx_seq_one_letter_code
_entity_poly.pdbx_strand_id
1 'polypeptide(L)'
;MSDKAIEILANKLGVATDQLIQVFINQATLVPWIYGVQIGVCILVLCTLGKVHMWLTESDRYYGADAFTFTGMVIVSILTLVVVVFGIHDILTSIYNPQAWAIKEILGSIK
;
A
#
# COMPACT_ATOMS: atom_id res chain seq x y z
N MET A 1 -13.17 2.70 -22.54
CA MET A 1 -12.97 4.06 -21.98
C MET A 1 -11.53 4.30 -21.52
N SER A 2 -10.80 3.25 -21.12
CA SER A 2 -9.36 3.24 -20.82
C SER A 2 -8.47 3.79 -21.93
N ASP A 3 -8.72 3.40 -23.17
CA ASP A 3 -7.75 3.58 -24.26
C ASP A 3 -7.61 5.05 -24.66
N LYS A 4 -8.72 5.81 -24.60
CA LYS A 4 -8.73 7.25 -24.88
C LYS A 4 -7.93 8.08 -23.87
N ALA A 5 -7.92 7.67 -22.59
CA ALA A 5 -7.18 8.40 -21.56
C ALA A 5 -5.67 8.21 -21.72
N ILE A 6 -5.25 6.98 -22.02
CA ILE A 6 -3.85 6.66 -22.30
C ILE A 6 -3.40 7.39 -23.57
N GLU A 7 -4.24 7.44 -24.61
CA GLU A 7 -3.95 8.14 -25.87
C GLU A 7 -3.79 9.66 -25.65
N ILE A 8 -4.61 10.28 -24.78
CA ILE A 8 -4.43 11.69 -24.39
C ILE A 8 -3.13 11.90 -23.61
N LEU A 9 -2.79 10.99 -22.68
CA LEU A 9 -1.55 11.07 -21.90
C LEU A 9 -0.31 10.92 -22.79
N ALA A 10 -0.34 9.96 -23.71
CA ALA A 10 0.69 9.68 -24.69
C ALA A 10 0.94 10.89 -25.60
N ASN A 11 -0.14 11.49 -26.11
CA ASN A 11 -0.08 12.73 -26.91
C ASN A 11 0.50 13.92 -26.11
N LYS A 12 0.15 14.07 -24.81
CA LYS A 12 0.72 15.13 -23.96
C LYS A 12 2.20 14.93 -23.65
N LEU A 13 2.64 13.68 -23.55
CA LEU A 13 4.03 13.32 -23.27
C LEU A 13 4.88 13.21 -24.55
N GLY A 14 4.28 13.31 -25.74
CA GLY A 14 4.97 13.21 -27.01
C GLY A 14 5.52 11.81 -27.31
N VAL A 15 4.92 10.76 -26.72
CA VAL A 15 5.33 9.36 -26.87
C VAL A 15 4.22 8.54 -27.50
N ALA A 16 4.58 7.45 -28.17
CA ALA A 16 3.60 6.52 -28.71
C ALA A 16 2.84 5.82 -27.56
N THR A 17 1.52 5.67 -27.72
CA THR A 17 0.64 5.02 -26.74
C THR A 17 1.16 3.64 -26.34
N ASP A 18 1.67 2.86 -27.29
CA ASP A 18 2.21 1.53 -27.06
C ASP A 18 3.46 1.54 -26.17
N GLN A 19 4.35 2.53 -26.35
CA GLN A 19 5.54 2.70 -25.52
C GLN A 19 5.15 3.07 -24.09
N LEU A 20 4.15 3.93 -23.94
CA LEU A 20 3.64 4.35 -22.63
C LEU A 20 3.03 3.17 -21.87
N ILE A 21 2.21 2.36 -22.53
CA ILE A 21 1.62 1.14 -21.97
C ILE A 21 2.72 0.17 -21.52
N GLN A 22 3.77 -0.02 -22.32
CA GLN A 22 4.88 -0.90 -21.98
C GLN A 22 5.62 -0.45 -20.71
N VAL A 23 5.87 0.86 -20.56
CA VAL A 23 6.47 1.42 -19.35
C VAL A 23 5.59 1.16 -18.13
N PHE A 24 4.27 1.32 -18.25
CA PHE A 24 3.35 1.06 -17.15
C PHE A 24 3.25 -0.42 -16.77
N ILE A 25 3.26 -1.32 -17.76
CA ILE A 25 3.32 -2.76 -17.50
C ILE A 25 4.62 -3.11 -16.77
N ASN A 26 5.75 -2.55 -17.19
CA ASN A 26 7.02 -2.75 -16.51
C ASN A 26 6.98 -2.21 -15.06
N GLN A 27 6.34 -1.07 -14.82
CA GLN A 27 6.13 -0.56 -13.46
C GLN A 27 5.25 -1.49 -12.63
N ALA A 28 4.19 -2.05 -13.20
CA ALA A 28 3.31 -3.00 -12.52
C ALA A 28 4.06 -4.25 -12.00
N THR A 29 5.18 -4.64 -12.62
CA THR A 29 6.01 -5.75 -12.12
C THR A 29 6.83 -5.41 -10.87
N LEU A 30 7.13 -4.13 -10.63
CA LEU A 30 7.85 -3.66 -9.45
C LEU A 30 6.93 -3.44 -8.24
N VAL A 31 5.62 -3.27 -8.50
CA VAL A 31 4.60 -3.01 -7.49
C VAL A 31 4.52 -4.10 -6.42
N PRO A 32 4.51 -5.42 -6.76
CA PRO A 32 4.56 -6.48 -5.76
C PRO A 32 5.75 -6.41 -4.81
N TRP A 33 6.91 -5.97 -5.31
CA TRP A 33 8.12 -5.83 -4.51
C TRP A 33 8.02 -4.66 -3.54
N ILE A 34 7.54 -3.50 -4.00
CA ILE A 34 7.39 -2.30 -3.18
C ILE A 34 6.37 -2.56 -2.06
N TYR A 35 5.17 -3.04 -2.40
CA TYR A 35 4.17 -3.35 -1.39
C TYR A 35 4.56 -4.55 -0.53
N GLY A 36 5.31 -5.52 -1.06
CA GLY A 36 5.88 -6.63 -0.28
C GLY A 36 6.81 -6.14 0.82
N VAL A 37 7.73 -5.22 0.50
CA VAL A 37 8.61 -4.57 1.50
C VAL A 37 7.77 -3.78 2.52
N GLN A 38 6.79 -3.01 2.05
CA GLN A 38 5.90 -2.24 2.93
C GLN A 38 5.13 -3.14 3.91
N ILE A 39 4.54 -4.23 3.44
CA ILE A 39 3.86 -5.23 4.28
C ILE A 39 4.85 -5.84 5.28
N GLY A 40 6.07 -6.15 4.85
CA GLY A 40 7.13 -6.63 5.74
C GLY A 40 7.43 -5.65 6.88
N VAL A 41 7.55 -4.36 6.59
CA VAL A 41 7.72 -3.30 7.60
C VAL A 41 6.49 -3.22 8.52
N CYS A 42 5.28 -3.29 7.99
CA CYS A 42 4.04 -3.31 8.79
C CYS A 42 3.99 -4.49 9.76
N ILE A 43 4.38 -5.69 9.32
CA ILE A 43 4.45 -6.88 10.18
C ILE A 43 5.47 -6.66 11.30
N LEU A 44 6.66 -6.11 10.98
CA LEU A 44 7.68 -5.80 11.98
C LEU A 44 7.15 -4.80 13.03
N VAL A 45 6.45 -3.75 12.59
CA VAL A 45 5.81 -2.78 13.50
C VAL A 45 4.81 -3.48 14.41
N LEU A 46 3.90 -4.31 13.88
CA LEU A 46 2.93 -5.05 14.69
C LEU A 46 3.60 -6.01 15.69
N CYS A 47 4.66 -6.70 15.28
CA CYS A 47 5.43 -7.56 16.18
C CYS A 47 6.10 -6.77 17.31
N THR A 48 6.68 -5.60 17.01
CA THR A 48 7.26 -4.74 18.05
C THR A 48 6.19 -4.19 18.98
N LEU A 49 5.04 -3.78 18.45
CA LEU A 49 3.90 -3.30 19.23
C LEU A 49 3.37 -4.39 20.16
N GLY A 50 3.25 -5.63 19.68
CA GLY A 50 2.83 -6.78 20.47
C GLY A 50 3.80 -7.09 21.60
N LYS A 51 5.12 -7.02 21.34
CA LYS A 51 6.15 -7.16 22.39
C LYS A 51 6.06 -6.06 23.44
N VAL A 52 5.88 -4.80 23.02
CA VAL A 52 5.70 -3.67 23.94
C VAL A 52 4.43 -3.86 24.77
N HIS A 53 3.33 -4.31 24.15
CA HIS A 53 2.08 -4.59 24.85
C HIS A 53 2.27 -5.67 25.92
N MET A 54 2.84 -6.82 25.57
CA MET A 54 3.13 -7.89 26.52
C MET A 54 4.03 -7.43 27.67
N TRP A 55 5.08 -6.67 27.38
CA TRP A 55 5.98 -6.14 28.41
C TRP A 55 5.27 -5.18 29.38
N LEU A 56 4.37 -4.33 28.86
CA LEU A 56 3.53 -3.46 29.70
C LEU A 56 2.56 -4.29 30.54
N THR A 57 1.99 -5.37 29.98
CA THR A 57 1.07 -6.28 30.69
C THR A 57 1.76 -7.05 31.81
N GLU A 58 2.94 -7.61 31.57
CA GLU A 58 3.69 -8.42 32.55
C GLU A 58 4.27 -7.59 33.70
N SER A 59 4.53 -6.31 33.47
CA SER A 59 5.21 -5.45 34.47
C SER A 59 4.29 -4.80 35.49
N ASP A 60 3.00 -5.16 35.56
CA ASP A 60 1.92 -4.47 36.31
C ASP A 60 1.76 -2.97 35.95
N ARG A 61 2.59 -2.45 35.05
CA ARG A 61 2.48 -1.10 34.48
C ARG A 61 1.29 -0.98 33.55
N TYR A 62 0.60 -2.07 33.25
CA TYR A 62 -0.61 -2.09 32.45
C TYR A 62 -1.73 -1.23 33.04
N TYR A 63 -1.91 -1.28 34.37
CA TYR A 63 -2.90 -0.46 35.07
C TYR A 63 -2.42 0.98 35.32
N GLY A 64 -1.12 1.23 35.22
CA GLY A 64 -0.51 2.57 35.33
C GLY A 64 -0.24 3.26 33.99
N ALA A 65 -0.29 2.52 32.88
CA ALA A 65 -0.21 3.06 31.54
C ALA A 65 -1.48 3.85 31.25
N ASP A 66 -1.33 5.08 30.79
CA ASP A 66 -2.47 5.94 30.55
C ASP A 66 -3.32 5.39 29.38
N ALA A 67 -4.63 5.64 29.43
CA ALA A 67 -5.56 5.19 28.40
C ALA A 67 -5.12 5.66 26.98
N PHE A 68 -4.41 6.79 26.90
CA PHE A 68 -3.87 7.33 25.66
C PHE A 68 -2.84 6.40 25.01
N THR A 69 -1.90 5.82 25.77
CA THR A 69 -0.90 4.89 25.24
C THR A 69 -1.58 3.65 24.65
N PHE A 70 -2.56 3.09 25.35
CA PHE A 70 -3.31 1.92 24.87
C PHE A 70 -4.15 2.25 23.63
N THR A 71 -4.92 3.35 23.66
CA THR A 71 -5.70 3.81 22.52
C THR A 71 -4.81 4.09 21.31
N GLY A 72 -3.63 4.68 21.51
CA GLY A 72 -2.63 4.89 20.47
C GLY A 72 -2.16 3.58 19.83
N MET A 73 -1.85 2.56 20.63
CA MET A 73 -1.45 1.24 20.12
C MET A 73 -2.55 0.57 19.29
N VAL A 74 -3.81 0.65 19.72
CA VAL A 74 -4.96 0.11 18.99
C VAL A 74 -5.16 0.85 17.66
N ILE A 75 -5.10 2.19 17.67
CA ILE A 75 -5.24 3.00 16.45
C ILE A 75 -4.12 2.66 15.45
N VAL A 76 -2.87 2.62 15.89
CA VAL A 76 -1.73 2.28 15.03
C VAL A 76 -1.89 0.89 14.44
N SER A 77 -2.39 -0.08 15.22
CA SER A 77 -2.64 -1.44 14.75
C SER A 77 -3.72 -1.48 13.66
N ILE A 78 -4.83 -0.75 13.85
CA ILE A 78 -5.92 -0.65 12.87
C ILE A 78 -5.43 0.02 11.58
N LEU A 79 -4.72 1.15 11.68
CA LEU A 79 -4.16 1.84 10.51
C LEU A 79 -3.20 0.95 9.73
N THR A 80 -2.34 0.22 10.45
CA THR A 80 -1.41 -0.73 9.84
C THR A 80 -2.16 -1.85 9.10
N LEU A 81 -3.24 -2.38 9.69
CA LEU A 81 -4.07 -3.40 9.05
C LEU A 81 -4.72 -2.88 7.76
N VAL A 82 -5.26 -1.66 7.79
CA VAL A 82 -5.86 -1.00 6.62
C VAL A 82 -4.83 -0.88 5.49
N VAL A 83 -3.64 -0.38 5.79
CA VAL A 83 -2.54 -0.25 4.82
C VAL A 83 -2.17 -1.59 4.19
N VAL A 84 -2.10 -2.66 5.00
CA VAL A 84 -1.80 -4.01 4.51
C VAL A 84 -2.91 -4.53 3.59
N VAL A 85 -4.19 -4.35 3.95
CA VAL A 85 -5.33 -4.81 3.13
C VAL A 85 -5.35 -4.11 1.76
N PHE A 86 -5.18 -2.78 1.74
CA PHE A 86 -5.10 -2.03 0.48
C PHE A 86 -3.85 -2.41 -0.33
N GLY A 87 -2.70 -2.58 0.32
CA GLY A 87 -1.48 -3.05 -0.34
C GLY A 87 -1.64 -4.42 -0.99
N ILE A 88 -2.27 -5.40 -0.30
CA ILE A 88 -2.54 -6.73 -0.86
C ILE A 88 -3.46 -6.63 -2.08
N HIS A 89 -4.51 -5.80 -2.02
CA HIS A 89 -5.39 -5.58 -3.16
C HIS A 89 -4.63 -5.08 -4.40
N ASP A 90 -3.72 -4.12 -4.22
CA ASP A 90 -2.93 -3.58 -5.33
C ASP A 90 -1.87 -4.56 -5.83
N ILE A 91 -1.28 -5.39 -4.96
CA ILE A 91 -0.43 -6.52 -5.36
C ILE A 91 -1.22 -7.47 -6.27
N LEU A 92 -2.39 -7.94 -5.82
CA LEU A 92 -3.20 -8.88 -6.60
C LEU A 92 -3.61 -8.27 -7.95
N THR A 93 -4.05 -7.01 -7.96
CA THR A 93 -4.48 -6.35 -9.19
C THR A 93 -3.32 -6.15 -10.16
N SER A 94 -2.12 -5.81 -9.67
CA SER A 94 -0.92 -5.64 -10.50
C SER A 94 -0.44 -6.94 -11.15
N ILE A 95 -0.61 -8.09 -10.48
CA ILE A 95 -0.22 -9.41 -10.99
C ILE A 95 -1.26 -9.95 -11.98
N TYR A 96 -2.54 -9.90 -11.63
CA TYR A 96 -3.61 -10.51 -12.45
C TYR A 96 -4.05 -9.61 -13.61
N ASN A 97 -3.96 -8.28 -13.47
CA ASN A 97 -4.32 -7.34 -14.52
C ASN A 97 -3.46 -6.06 -14.45
N PRO A 98 -2.18 -6.15 -14.87
CA PRO A 98 -1.24 -5.03 -14.81
C PRO A 98 -1.71 -3.80 -15.59
N GLN A 99 -2.46 -4.01 -16.68
CA GLN A 99 -3.03 -2.91 -17.46
C GLN A 99 -4.13 -2.17 -16.70
N ALA A 100 -5.07 -2.90 -16.07
CA ALA A 100 -6.12 -2.27 -15.27
C ALA A 100 -5.54 -1.54 -14.04
N TRP A 101 -4.50 -2.11 -13.41
CA TRP A 101 -3.79 -1.44 -12.33
C TRP A 101 -3.12 -0.15 -12.81
N ALA A 102 -2.38 -0.19 -13.92
CA ALA A 102 -1.73 0.98 -14.50
C ALA A 102 -2.74 2.09 -14.82
N ILE A 103 -3.85 1.72 -15.46
CA ILE A 103 -4.92 2.67 -15.80
C ILE A 103 -5.54 3.26 -14.53
N LYS A 104 -5.80 2.42 -13.51
CA LYS A 104 -6.31 2.88 -12.21
C LYS A 104 -5.36 3.88 -11.57
N GLU A 105 -4.04 3.63 -11.57
CA GLU A 105 -3.11 4.59 -10.96
C GLU A 105 -2.98 5.88 -11.75
N ILE A 106 -2.93 5.81 -13.08
CA ILE A 106 -2.85 7.00 -13.92
C ILE A 106 -4.12 7.84 -13.78
N LEU A 107 -5.30 7.23 -13.94
CA LEU A 107 -6.58 7.95 -13.87
C LEU A 107 -6.95 8.35 -12.44
N GLY A 108 -6.58 7.54 -11.45
CA GLY A 108 -6.73 7.84 -10.03
C GLY A 108 -5.89 9.05 -9.61
N SER A 109 -4.69 9.20 -10.19
CA SER A 109 -3.79 10.33 -9.96
C SER A 109 -4.20 11.63 -10.70
N ILE A 110 -5.15 11.57 -11.64
CA ILE A 110 -5.61 12.74 -12.42
C ILE A 110 -6.86 13.40 -11.79
N LYS A 111 -7.33 12.92 -10.64
CA LYS A 111 -8.43 13.56 -9.89
C LYS A 111 -8.00 14.80 -9.12
#